data_AF-A0A7Y5VDX6-F1
#
_entry.id   AF-A0A7Y5VDX6-F1
#
_cell.length_a   1.000
_cell.length_b   1.000
_cell.length_c   1.000
_cell.angle_alpha   90.00
_cell.angle_beta   90.00
_cell.angle_gamma   90.00
#
_symmetry.space_group_name_H-M   'P 1'
#
loop_
_entity.id
_entity.type
_entity.pdbx_description
1 polymer ?
#
loop_
_entity_poly.entity_id
_entity_poly.type
_entity_poly.pdbx_seq_one_letter_code
_entity_poly.pdbx_strand_id
1 'polypeptide(L)'
;MKPILTLVCLALMLATPTLAQENLTADTEFFKQKSQDYQRWMDQNGLGRYLKVQDLRVEPELVRLYLGFQSHHIDSIVGIWHQMKAAHESNPGLTFEESLLSRMANLMGLGEEEAVIEIYDTYDKYQEPLFFRGIYFDKNRIQVVENNPKGEKNRYISVNPSDIKTNKKSEKIALTKKYTKEYVFDQIMQFARQKYGKSPCDERKPAIHPKLHEDHLRFEVSDLCREVVKEAENPTICRWLRSLGYNCDWTTRELLSFTFVYLPTTDGFTLHLVLDGRVGSGYYKTVKRAGYMDMDLDFKEELEEYADQISLEIKKFLTR
;
A
#
# COMPACT_ATOMS: atom_id res chain seq x y z
N MET A 1 21.43 62.06 -38.95
CA MET A 1 22.45 61.04 -38.62
C MET A 1 22.29 60.70 -37.13
N LYS A 2 21.36 59.82 -36.75
CA LYS A 2 21.51 58.37 -36.45
C LYS A 2 22.65 58.04 -35.46
N PRO A 3 22.30 57.75 -34.19
CA PRO A 3 22.71 56.47 -33.60
C PRO A 3 21.65 55.91 -32.63
N ILE A 4 20.75 55.04 -33.09
CA ILE A 4 19.89 54.19 -32.22
C ILE A 4 19.77 52.79 -32.85
N LEU A 5 20.87 52.26 -33.41
CA LEU A 5 20.84 50.96 -34.10
C LEU A 5 21.88 49.95 -33.57
N THR A 6 22.48 50.22 -32.42
CA THR A 6 23.61 49.44 -31.89
C THR A 6 23.32 48.70 -30.58
N LEU A 7 22.06 48.66 -30.12
CA LEU A 7 21.70 47.98 -28.87
C LEU A 7 20.76 46.77 -29.00
N VAL A 8 20.29 46.44 -30.22
CA VAL A 8 19.35 45.32 -30.44
C VAL A 8 20.07 44.03 -30.91
N CYS A 9 21.31 44.11 -31.39
CA CYS A 9 22.05 42.92 -31.86
C CYS A 9 22.82 42.14 -30.77
N LEU A 10 22.92 42.66 -29.53
CA LEU A 10 23.66 41.96 -28.46
C LEU A 10 22.78 41.08 -27.55
N ALA A 11 21.45 41.12 -27.73
CA ALA A 11 20.52 40.31 -26.94
C ALA A 11 20.11 38.98 -27.60
N LEU A 12 20.59 38.70 -28.83
CA LEU A 12 20.19 37.51 -29.61
C LEU A 12 21.23 36.38 -29.65
N MET A 13 22.36 36.51 -28.92
CA MET A 13 23.39 35.46 -28.83
C MET A 13 23.40 34.67 -27.52
N LEU A 14 22.40 34.87 -26.64
CA LEU A 14 22.17 34.02 -25.47
C LEU A 14 21.10 32.95 -25.75
N ALA A 15 20.99 32.48 -27.00
CA ALA A 15 20.41 31.17 -27.26
C ALA A 15 21.46 30.14 -26.81
N THR A 16 21.51 29.86 -25.50
CA THR A 16 22.20 28.68 -25.01
C THR A 16 21.64 27.49 -25.78
N PRO A 17 22.47 26.66 -26.44
CA PRO A 17 21.96 25.41 -26.99
C PRO A 17 21.30 24.69 -25.81
N THR A 18 19.99 24.46 -25.90
CA THR A 18 19.35 23.40 -25.13
C THR A 18 20.19 22.17 -25.44
N LEU A 19 21.02 21.74 -24.49
CA LEU A 19 21.72 20.46 -24.56
C LEU A 19 20.61 19.45 -24.87
N ALA A 20 20.60 18.96 -26.10
CA ALA A 20 19.73 17.87 -26.48
C ALA A 20 20.11 16.74 -25.51
N GLN A 21 19.17 16.33 -24.67
CA GLN A 21 19.36 15.20 -23.79
C GLN A 21 19.80 14.02 -24.66
N GLU A 22 20.95 13.43 -24.33
CA GLU A 22 21.54 12.38 -25.14
C GLU A 22 20.56 11.21 -25.15
N ASN A 23 20.18 10.75 -26.35
CA ASN A 23 19.19 9.69 -26.46
C ASN A 23 19.85 8.36 -26.07
N LEU A 24 19.53 7.89 -24.86
CA LEU A 24 20.14 6.70 -24.25
C LEU A 24 19.92 5.42 -25.07
N THR A 25 18.93 5.40 -25.97
CA THR A 25 18.69 4.22 -26.83
C THR A 25 19.86 3.89 -27.76
N ALA A 26 20.75 4.85 -28.04
CA ALA A 26 21.97 4.62 -28.80
C ALA A 26 22.92 3.60 -28.11
N ASP A 27 22.89 3.53 -26.78
CA ASP A 27 23.78 2.70 -25.96
C ASP A 27 23.12 1.41 -25.44
N THR A 28 22.06 0.95 -26.11
CA THR A 28 21.27 -0.22 -25.68
C THR A 28 22.12 -1.47 -25.42
N GLU A 29 23.08 -1.77 -26.29
CA GLU A 29 23.94 -2.96 -26.13
C GLU A 29 24.92 -2.81 -24.95
N PHE A 30 25.40 -1.60 -24.68
CA PHE A 30 26.20 -1.32 -23.50
C PHE A 30 25.38 -1.56 -22.22
N PHE A 31 24.16 -1.03 -22.13
CA PHE A 31 23.32 -1.24 -20.95
C PHE A 31 22.94 -2.71 -20.75
N LYS A 32 22.69 -3.47 -21.82
CA LYS A 32 22.47 -4.92 -21.74
C LYS A 32 23.67 -5.66 -21.18
N GLN A 33 24.89 -5.25 -21.51
CA GLN A 33 26.08 -5.82 -20.88
C GLN A 33 26.17 -5.43 -19.40
N LYS A 34 25.86 -4.18 -19.06
CA LYS A 34 25.87 -3.68 -17.68
C LYS A 34 24.80 -4.30 -16.78
N SER A 35 23.68 -4.75 -17.33
CA SER A 35 22.69 -5.50 -16.54
C SER A 35 23.25 -6.85 -16.05
N GLN A 36 24.15 -7.49 -16.82
CA GLN A 36 24.86 -8.69 -16.38
C GLN A 36 25.87 -8.37 -15.27
N ASP A 37 26.58 -7.24 -15.37
CA ASP A 37 27.47 -6.74 -14.31
C ASP A 37 26.69 -6.48 -13.02
N TYR A 38 25.48 -5.92 -13.14
CA TYR A 38 24.58 -5.69 -12.02
C TYR A 38 24.13 -7.00 -11.37
N GLN A 39 23.78 -8.03 -12.15
CA GLN A 39 23.49 -9.37 -11.62
C GLN A 39 24.68 -9.97 -10.87
N ARG A 40 25.89 -9.87 -11.43
CA ARG A 40 27.11 -10.36 -10.76
C ARG A 40 27.36 -9.65 -9.43
N TRP A 41 27.14 -8.34 -9.38
CA TRP A 41 27.21 -7.58 -8.14
C TRP A 41 26.16 -8.06 -7.12
N MET A 42 24.91 -8.29 -7.53
CA MET A 42 23.88 -8.84 -6.64
C MET A 42 24.27 -10.23 -6.12
N ASP A 43 24.83 -11.10 -6.96
CA ASP A 43 25.30 -12.43 -6.56
C ASP A 43 26.43 -12.33 -5.52
N GLN A 44 27.40 -11.44 -5.72
CA GLN A 44 28.52 -11.21 -4.79
C GLN A 44 28.07 -10.67 -3.42
N ASN A 45 26.98 -9.91 -3.38
CA ASN A 45 26.41 -9.35 -2.15
C ASN A 45 25.33 -10.25 -1.53
N GLY A 46 25.17 -11.49 -2.03
CA GLY A 46 24.19 -12.44 -1.49
C GLY A 46 22.72 -12.10 -1.77
N LEU A 47 22.45 -11.08 -2.59
CA LEU A 47 21.11 -10.71 -3.06
C LEU A 47 20.66 -11.60 -4.21
N GLY A 48 21.62 -12.04 -5.03
CA GLY A 48 21.38 -12.77 -6.27
C GLY A 48 20.77 -14.16 -6.10
N ARG A 49 20.75 -14.70 -4.88
CA ARG A 49 20.02 -15.92 -4.51
C ARG A 49 18.51 -15.71 -4.34
N TYR A 50 18.08 -14.46 -4.23
CA TYR A 50 16.69 -14.08 -4.03
C TYR A 50 16.14 -13.30 -5.23
N LEU A 51 16.92 -12.33 -5.72
CA LEU A 51 16.56 -11.45 -6.82
C LEU A 51 17.42 -11.74 -8.05
N LYS A 52 16.79 -11.76 -9.22
CA LYS A 52 17.46 -11.87 -10.52
C LYS A 52 17.07 -10.70 -11.43
N VAL A 53 18.02 -10.23 -12.23
CA VAL A 53 17.73 -9.37 -13.39
C VAL A 53 16.91 -10.19 -14.37
N GLN A 54 15.71 -9.71 -14.68
CA GLN A 54 14.77 -10.36 -15.60
C GLN A 54 14.81 -9.71 -16.98
N ASP A 55 14.81 -8.38 -17.00
CA ASP A 55 14.82 -7.62 -18.23
C ASP A 55 15.47 -6.24 -18.03
N LEU A 56 15.79 -5.60 -19.14
CA LEU A 56 16.30 -4.24 -19.20
C LEU A 56 15.64 -3.53 -20.37
N ARG A 57 14.98 -2.41 -20.09
CA ARG A 57 14.38 -1.56 -21.11
C ARG A 57 15.10 -0.22 -21.17
N VAL A 58 15.53 0.16 -22.36
CA VAL A 58 16.18 1.44 -22.62
C VAL A 58 15.19 2.32 -23.36
N GLU A 59 14.89 3.47 -22.78
CA GLU A 59 14.04 4.52 -23.33
C GLU A 59 14.89 5.75 -23.63
N PRO A 60 14.40 6.74 -24.40
CA PRO A 60 15.22 7.88 -24.79
C PRO A 60 15.82 8.68 -23.63
N GLU A 61 15.11 8.76 -22.50
CA GLU A 61 15.46 9.59 -21.35
C GLU A 61 15.78 8.78 -20.08
N LEU A 62 15.53 7.47 -20.09
CA LEU A 62 15.78 6.62 -18.92
C LEU A 62 16.10 5.17 -19.29
N VAL A 63 16.74 4.48 -18.35
CA VAL A 63 16.98 3.04 -18.36
C VAL A 63 16.23 2.42 -17.20
N ARG A 64 15.47 1.36 -17.51
CA ARG A 64 14.64 0.64 -16.56
C ARG A 64 15.14 -0.79 -16.41
N LEU A 65 15.54 -1.14 -15.20
CA LEU A 65 16.01 -2.47 -14.84
C LEU A 65 14.91 -3.22 -14.08
N TYR A 66 14.58 -4.40 -14.59
CA TYR A 66 13.55 -5.25 -14.02
C TYR A 66 14.17 -6.37 -13.19
N LEU A 67 13.84 -6.44 -11.89
CA LEU A 67 14.29 -7.46 -10.95
C LEU A 67 13.15 -8.38 -10.51
N GLY A 68 13.37 -9.68 -10.48
CA GLY A 68 12.36 -10.65 -10.09
C GLY A 68 12.82 -11.58 -9.00
N PHE A 69 11.88 -11.95 -8.12
CA PHE A 69 12.14 -12.99 -7.12
C PHE A 69 12.26 -14.36 -7.77
N GLN A 70 13.12 -15.20 -7.19
CA GLN A 70 13.19 -16.62 -7.55
C GLN A 70 12.08 -17.45 -6.90
N SER A 71 11.49 -16.96 -5.81
CA SER A 71 10.30 -17.55 -5.20
C SER A 71 9.05 -17.12 -5.95
N HIS A 72 8.06 -18.01 -6.04
CA HIS A 72 6.70 -17.70 -6.50
C HIS A 72 5.70 -17.63 -5.35
N HIS A 73 6.12 -17.92 -4.12
CA HIS A 73 5.28 -17.83 -2.94
C HIS A 73 5.33 -16.43 -2.36
N ILE A 74 4.19 -15.77 -2.35
CA ILE A 74 4.03 -14.36 -2.06
C ILE A 74 4.45 -13.98 -0.63
N ASP A 75 4.06 -14.78 0.37
CA ASP A 75 4.49 -14.60 1.76
C ASP A 75 6.01 -14.72 1.93
N SER A 76 6.61 -15.66 1.18
CA SER A 76 8.06 -15.83 1.18
C SER A 76 8.76 -14.64 0.55
N ILE A 77 8.21 -14.09 -0.54
CA ILE A 77 8.74 -12.91 -1.22
C ILE A 77 8.75 -11.71 -0.27
N VAL A 78 7.64 -11.44 0.41
CA VAL A 78 7.53 -10.36 1.40
C VAL A 78 8.52 -10.55 2.54
N GLY A 79 8.57 -11.75 3.11
CA GLY A 79 9.52 -12.07 4.19
C GLY A 79 10.98 -11.90 3.77
N ILE A 80 11.34 -12.39 2.58
CA ILE A 80 12.69 -12.24 2.00
C ILE A 80 13.03 -10.76 1.80
N TRP A 81 12.10 -9.97 1.24
CA TRP A 81 12.31 -8.54 1.05
C TRP A 81 12.60 -7.81 2.37
N HIS A 82 11.77 -8.04 3.40
CA HIS A 82 11.98 -7.44 4.71
C HIS A 82 13.31 -7.88 5.34
N GLN A 83 13.67 -9.16 5.22
CA GLN A 83 14.94 -9.65 5.74
C GLN A 83 16.14 -9.00 5.03
N MET A 84 16.11 -8.87 3.71
CA MET A 84 17.18 -8.21 2.95
C MET A 84 17.33 -6.75 3.35
N LYS A 85 16.19 -6.04 3.45
CA LYS A 85 16.16 -4.63 3.85
C LYS A 85 16.72 -4.43 5.25
N ALA A 86 16.22 -5.18 6.23
CA ALA A 86 16.69 -5.11 7.61
C ALA A 86 18.18 -5.48 7.76
N ALA A 87 18.65 -6.50 7.03
CA ALA A 87 20.06 -6.88 7.04
C ALA A 87 20.96 -5.78 6.47
N HIS A 88 20.55 -5.12 5.37
CA HIS A 88 21.30 -4.02 4.77
C HIS A 88 21.34 -2.79 5.70
N GLU A 89 20.18 -2.39 6.22
CA GLU A 89 20.00 -1.17 7.01
C GLU A 89 20.46 -1.31 8.47
N SER A 90 20.98 -2.48 8.85
CA SER A 90 21.66 -2.69 10.13
C SER A 90 22.94 -1.87 10.29
N ASN A 91 23.50 -1.37 9.18
CA ASN A 91 24.67 -0.49 9.17
C ASN A 91 24.27 0.91 8.70
N PRO A 92 24.89 1.98 9.24
CA PRO A 92 24.60 3.35 8.79
C PRO A 92 25.03 3.54 7.33
N GLY A 93 24.16 4.17 6.53
CA GLY A 93 24.41 4.38 5.11
C GLY A 93 23.14 4.72 4.34
N LEU A 94 23.16 4.41 3.04
CA LEU A 94 21.99 4.45 2.17
C LEU A 94 20.98 3.38 2.62
N THR A 95 19.69 3.67 2.42
CA THR A 95 18.63 2.64 2.52
C THR A 95 18.85 1.55 1.48
N PHE A 96 18.18 0.40 1.66
CA PHE A 96 18.35 -0.71 0.73
C PHE A 96 17.96 -0.33 -0.70
N GLU A 97 16.83 0.35 -0.88
CA GLU A 97 16.35 0.81 -2.19
C GLU A 97 17.28 1.86 -2.82
N GLU A 98 17.82 2.79 -2.03
CA GLU A 98 18.79 3.77 -2.50
C GLU A 98 20.09 3.10 -2.97
N SER A 99 20.58 2.11 -2.23
CA SER A 99 21.77 1.33 -2.62
C SER A 99 21.57 0.60 -3.95
N LEU A 100 20.39 0.04 -4.20
CA LEU A 100 20.06 -0.61 -5.47
C LEU A 100 20.11 0.40 -6.63
N LEU A 101 19.37 1.51 -6.50
CA LEU A 101 19.28 2.51 -7.57
C LEU A 101 20.63 3.16 -7.86
N SER A 102 21.32 3.59 -6.81
CA SER A 102 22.62 4.26 -6.93
C SER A 102 23.66 3.30 -7.51
N ARG A 103 23.60 1.99 -7.20
CA ARG A 103 24.48 1.01 -7.84
C ARG A 103 24.20 0.84 -9.33
N MET A 104 22.94 0.84 -9.74
CA MET A 104 22.56 0.75 -11.14
C MET A 104 23.08 1.97 -11.90
N ALA A 105 22.79 3.17 -11.40
CA ALA A 105 23.24 4.43 -12.00
C ALA A 105 24.76 4.45 -12.18
N ASN A 106 25.51 4.09 -11.14
CA ASN A 106 26.97 4.05 -11.18
C ASN A 106 27.53 3.01 -12.18
N LEU A 107 26.96 1.81 -12.25
CA LEU A 107 27.44 0.76 -13.17
C LEU A 107 27.15 1.10 -14.63
N MET A 108 26.05 1.79 -14.88
CA MET A 108 25.57 2.17 -16.21
C MET A 108 26.01 3.57 -16.63
N GLY A 109 26.64 4.36 -15.74
CA GLY A 109 27.07 5.72 -16.07
C GLY A 109 25.91 6.69 -16.29
N LEU A 110 24.80 6.48 -15.57
CA LEU A 110 23.57 7.26 -15.69
C LEU A 110 23.50 8.36 -14.61
N GLY A 111 22.78 9.43 -14.90
CA GLY A 111 22.20 10.30 -13.88
C GLY A 111 21.16 9.54 -13.02
N GLU A 112 20.92 9.99 -11.79
CA GLU A 112 19.96 9.31 -10.91
C GLU A 112 18.52 9.41 -11.45
N GLU A 113 18.17 10.51 -12.10
CA GLU A 113 16.91 10.72 -12.81
C GLU A 113 16.71 9.84 -14.06
N GLU A 114 17.80 9.28 -14.60
CA GLU A 114 17.77 8.40 -15.77
C GLU A 114 17.68 6.92 -15.38
N ALA A 115 17.76 6.60 -14.08
CA ALA A 115 17.71 5.23 -13.58
C ALA A 115 16.36 4.90 -12.94
N VAL A 116 15.78 3.77 -13.32
CA VAL A 116 14.57 3.22 -12.68
C VAL A 116 14.77 1.73 -12.42
N ILE A 117 14.42 1.28 -11.21
CA ILE A 117 14.35 -0.14 -10.86
C ILE A 117 12.90 -0.51 -10.58
N GLU A 118 12.43 -1.57 -11.23
CA GLU A 118 11.15 -2.19 -10.91
C GLU A 118 11.33 -3.63 -10.45
N ILE A 119 10.65 -4.00 -9.37
CA ILE A 119 10.76 -5.30 -8.74
C ILE A 119 9.36 -5.90 -8.65
N TYR A 120 9.21 -7.12 -9.15
CA TYR A 120 7.94 -7.85 -9.19
C TYR A 120 8.08 -9.26 -8.58
N ASP A 121 6.98 -9.78 -8.02
CA ASP A 121 6.84 -11.20 -7.66
C ASP A 121 6.71 -12.11 -8.88
N THR A 122 6.11 -11.62 -9.96
CA THR A 122 5.90 -12.39 -11.20
C THR A 122 6.21 -11.55 -12.43
N TYR A 123 6.68 -12.23 -13.48
CA TYR A 123 6.93 -11.69 -14.82
C TYR A 123 5.99 -12.31 -15.86
N ASP A 124 5.00 -13.07 -15.40
CA ASP A 124 3.93 -13.58 -16.24
C ASP A 124 2.99 -12.42 -16.61
N LYS A 125 2.94 -12.09 -17.91
CA LYS A 125 2.10 -11.01 -18.45
C LYS A 125 0.60 -11.24 -18.25
N TYR A 126 0.19 -12.47 -17.91
CA TYR A 126 -1.20 -12.83 -17.64
C TYR A 126 -1.57 -12.79 -16.16
N GLN A 127 -0.62 -12.46 -15.27
CA GLN A 127 -0.85 -12.37 -13.83
C GLN A 127 -0.61 -10.95 -13.34
N GLU A 128 -1.53 -10.44 -12.53
CA GLU A 128 -1.34 -9.15 -11.85
C GLU A 128 -0.35 -9.34 -10.70
N PRO A 129 0.73 -8.52 -10.62
CA PRO A 129 1.73 -8.66 -9.57
C PRO A 129 1.15 -8.28 -8.22
N LEU A 130 1.27 -9.18 -7.24
CA LEU A 130 0.83 -8.93 -5.87
C LEU A 130 1.89 -8.15 -5.09
N PHE A 131 3.17 -8.35 -5.43
CA PHE A 131 4.29 -7.57 -4.91
C PHE A 131 4.89 -6.68 -6.00
N PHE A 132 5.04 -5.40 -5.70
CA PHE A 132 5.70 -4.44 -6.56
C PHE A 132 6.56 -3.46 -5.75
N ARG A 133 7.75 -3.14 -6.27
CA ARG A 133 8.54 -1.97 -5.87
C ARG A 133 9.01 -1.22 -7.11
N GLY A 134 8.64 0.04 -7.23
CA GLY A 134 9.20 0.98 -8.20
C GLY A 134 10.11 1.97 -7.49
N ILE A 135 11.39 2.00 -7.85
CA ILE A 135 12.43 2.84 -7.25
C ILE A 135 12.93 3.79 -8.34
N TYR A 136 12.80 5.10 -8.11
CA TYR A 136 13.17 6.14 -9.08
C TYR A 136 13.51 7.43 -8.36
N PHE A 137 14.17 8.36 -9.05
CA PHE A 137 14.48 9.68 -8.52
C PHE A 137 13.39 10.70 -8.89
N ASP A 138 12.84 11.42 -7.91
CA ASP A 138 11.91 12.55 -8.14
C ASP A 138 12.11 13.62 -7.05
N LYS A 139 12.12 14.89 -7.46
CA LYS A 139 12.28 16.06 -6.56
C LYS A 139 13.52 15.96 -5.66
N ASN A 140 14.68 15.70 -6.27
CA ASN A 140 15.98 15.66 -5.62
C ASN A 140 16.13 14.58 -4.52
N ARG A 141 15.33 13.51 -4.58
CA ARG A 141 15.45 12.38 -3.67
C ARG A 141 14.88 11.11 -4.30
N ILE A 142 15.35 9.97 -3.83
CA ILE A 142 14.81 8.68 -4.25
C ILE A 142 13.37 8.52 -3.72
N GLN A 143 12.47 8.09 -4.59
CA GLN A 143 11.10 7.70 -4.28
C GLN A 143 10.97 6.18 -4.41
N VAL A 144 10.13 5.61 -3.55
CA VAL A 144 9.72 4.22 -3.63
C VAL A 144 8.20 4.20 -3.72
N VAL A 145 7.69 3.58 -4.78
CA VAL A 145 6.28 3.20 -4.91
C VAL A 145 6.18 1.72 -4.62
N GLU A 146 5.23 1.34 -3.78
CA GLU A 146 5.06 -0.06 -3.39
C GLU A 146 3.63 -0.56 -3.55
N ASN A 147 3.53 -1.84 -3.89
CA ASN A 147 2.34 -2.67 -3.71
C ASN A 147 2.80 -3.92 -2.98
N ASN A 148 2.15 -4.28 -1.89
CA ASN A 148 2.38 -5.55 -1.23
C ASN A 148 1.11 -6.37 -1.25
N PRO A 149 1.22 -7.71 -1.33
CA PRO A 149 0.15 -8.61 -0.91
C PRO A 149 -0.17 -8.22 0.53
N LYS A 150 -1.42 -7.85 0.78
CA LYS A 150 -1.83 -7.49 2.12
C LYS A 150 -1.90 -8.78 2.94
N GLY A 151 -1.52 -8.76 4.21
CA GLY A 151 -1.77 -9.87 5.10
C GLY A 151 -3.27 -9.91 5.42
N GLU A 152 -4.07 -10.26 4.42
CA GLU A 152 -5.52 -10.22 4.47
C GLU A 152 -6.02 -10.99 5.70
N LYS A 153 -6.69 -10.27 6.60
CA LYS A 153 -7.33 -10.91 7.76
C LYS A 153 -8.61 -11.55 7.29
N ASN A 154 -8.47 -12.82 6.94
CA ASN A 154 -9.54 -13.64 6.42
C ASN A 154 -10.39 -14.20 7.57
N ARG A 155 -11.70 -13.99 7.55
CA ARG A 155 -12.66 -14.59 8.48
C ARG A 155 -13.89 -15.10 7.72
N TYR A 156 -14.41 -16.25 8.15
CA TYR A 156 -15.64 -16.81 7.61
C TYR A 156 -16.76 -16.71 8.63
N ILE A 157 -17.78 -15.93 8.30
CA ILE A 157 -18.95 -15.71 9.15
C ILE A 157 -20.09 -16.55 8.59
N SER A 158 -20.28 -17.74 9.16
CA SER A 158 -21.41 -18.60 8.80
C SER A 158 -22.66 -18.21 9.58
N VAL A 159 -23.75 -17.97 8.86
CA VAL A 159 -25.07 -17.64 9.42
C VAL A 159 -26.06 -18.72 9.01
N ASN A 160 -26.55 -19.45 10.00
CA ASN A 160 -27.56 -20.49 9.82
C ASN A 160 -28.93 -20.04 10.37
N PRO A 161 -30.05 -20.62 9.91
CA PRO A 161 -31.39 -20.39 10.43
C PRO A 161 -31.50 -20.56 11.94
N SER A 162 -30.73 -21.47 12.53
CA SER A 162 -30.68 -21.69 13.98
C SER A 162 -30.12 -20.50 14.76
N ASP A 163 -29.30 -19.67 14.10
CA ASP A 163 -28.64 -18.53 14.72
C ASP A 163 -29.59 -17.32 14.82
N ILE A 164 -30.65 -17.31 14.02
CA ILE A 164 -31.63 -16.22 13.93
C ILE A 164 -32.71 -16.42 14.99
N LYS A 165 -32.93 -15.40 15.82
CA LYS A 165 -33.96 -15.43 16.86
C LYS A 165 -35.36 -15.24 16.27
N THR A 166 -35.93 -16.27 15.67
CA THR A 166 -37.34 -16.29 15.25
C THR A 166 -38.19 -17.25 16.07
N ASN A 167 -39.33 -16.75 16.53
CA ASN A 167 -40.34 -17.54 17.22
C ASN A 167 -41.16 -18.36 16.19
N LYS A 168 -40.68 -19.55 15.79
CA LYS A 168 -41.41 -20.78 15.32
C LYS A 168 -40.79 -21.47 14.10
N LYS A 169 -40.94 -22.81 14.07
CA LYS A 169 -40.42 -23.80 13.10
C LYS A 169 -40.86 -23.65 11.63
N SER A 170 -41.80 -22.78 11.26
CA SER A 170 -42.35 -22.74 9.89
C SER A 170 -41.56 -21.87 8.89
N GLU A 171 -40.47 -21.22 9.29
CA GLU A 171 -39.81 -20.19 8.48
C GLU A 171 -38.57 -20.62 7.67
N LYS A 172 -38.13 -21.90 7.74
CA LYS A 172 -36.91 -22.35 7.03
C LYS A 172 -36.89 -22.04 5.52
N ILE A 173 -38.05 -22.11 4.83
CA ILE A 173 -38.18 -21.82 3.39
C ILE A 173 -38.33 -20.30 3.12
N ALA A 174 -38.81 -19.53 4.10
CA ALA A 174 -38.91 -18.07 4.00
C ALA A 174 -37.56 -17.38 4.24
N LEU A 175 -36.63 -18.05 4.91
CA LEU A 175 -35.35 -17.50 5.35
C LEU A 175 -34.37 -17.30 4.18
N THR A 176 -34.31 -18.25 3.24
CA THR A 176 -33.48 -18.13 2.02
C THR A 176 -33.95 -17.00 1.09
N LYS A 177 -35.25 -16.66 1.12
CA LYS A 177 -35.80 -15.49 0.39
C LYS A 177 -35.55 -14.16 1.10
N LYS A 178 -35.27 -14.17 2.40
CA LYS A 178 -35.11 -12.97 3.24
C LYS A 178 -33.67 -12.46 3.30
N TYR A 179 -32.68 -13.35 3.14
CA TYR A 179 -31.25 -13.02 3.23
C TYR A 179 -30.55 -13.11 1.87
N THR A 180 -31.01 -12.34 0.88
CA THR A 180 -30.31 -12.20 -0.39
C THR A 180 -28.96 -11.50 -0.20
N LYS A 181 -28.05 -11.63 -1.17
CA LYS A 181 -26.75 -10.94 -1.17
C LYS A 181 -26.93 -9.44 -0.92
N GLU A 182 -27.87 -8.82 -1.63
CA GLU A 182 -28.16 -7.38 -1.56
C GLU A 182 -28.64 -6.98 -0.16
N TYR A 183 -29.59 -7.75 0.40
CA TYR A 183 -30.07 -7.51 1.76
C TYR A 183 -28.94 -7.62 2.78
N VAL A 184 -28.10 -8.66 2.67
CA VAL A 184 -26.98 -8.88 3.60
C VAL A 184 -25.95 -7.76 3.50
N PHE A 185 -25.60 -7.33 2.29
CA PHE A 185 -24.70 -6.20 2.08
C PHE A 185 -25.26 -4.89 2.62
N ASP A 186 -26.57 -4.64 2.47
CA ASP A 186 -27.24 -3.49 3.08
C ASP A 186 -27.17 -3.53 4.61
N GLN A 187 -27.36 -4.71 5.21
CA GLN A 187 -27.22 -4.89 6.66
C GLN A 187 -25.78 -4.64 7.14
N ILE A 188 -24.78 -5.10 6.40
CA ILE A 188 -23.36 -4.82 6.72
C ILE A 188 -23.07 -3.31 6.65
N MET A 189 -23.60 -2.62 5.64
CA MET A 189 -23.44 -1.16 5.54
C MET A 189 -24.17 -0.42 6.67
N GLN A 190 -25.32 -0.91 7.13
CA GLN A 190 -26.00 -0.38 8.31
C GLN A 190 -25.15 -0.60 9.58
N PHE A 191 -24.59 -1.80 9.75
CA PHE A 191 -23.66 -2.10 10.84
C PHE A 191 -22.48 -1.13 10.85
N ALA A 192 -21.81 -0.95 9.70
CA ALA A 192 -20.67 -0.05 9.58
C ALA A 192 -21.03 1.39 9.97
N ARG A 193 -22.18 1.91 9.50
CA ARG A 193 -22.68 3.25 9.88
C ARG A 193 -22.96 3.38 11.37
N GLN A 194 -23.50 2.35 12.00
CA GLN A 194 -23.79 2.37 13.44
C GLN A 194 -22.50 2.31 14.27
N LYS A 195 -21.55 1.45 13.88
CA LYS A 195 -20.29 1.26 14.60
C LYS A 195 -19.35 2.46 14.44
N TYR A 196 -19.12 2.88 13.19
CA TYR A 196 -18.13 3.91 12.87
C TYR A 196 -18.71 5.32 12.75
N GLY A 197 -20.02 5.50 12.88
CA GLY A 197 -20.66 6.81 12.83
C GLY A 197 -20.31 7.73 14.02
N LYS A 198 -19.65 7.22 15.05
CA LYS A 198 -19.16 7.96 16.21
C LYS A 198 -17.68 7.69 16.41
N SER A 199 -16.91 8.74 16.69
CA SER A 199 -15.49 8.62 17.03
C SER A 199 -15.28 8.63 18.55
N PRO A 200 -14.37 7.80 19.09
CA PRO A 200 -13.93 7.92 20.47
C PRO A 200 -12.95 9.09 20.70
N CYS A 201 -12.38 9.69 19.64
CA CYS A 201 -11.50 10.86 19.77
C CYS A 201 -12.20 12.14 19.34
N ASP A 202 -12.02 13.18 20.14
CA ASP A 202 -12.48 14.53 19.85
C ASP A 202 -11.91 15.00 18.50
N GLU A 203 -12.69 15.78 17.76
CA GLU A 203 -12.35 16.33 16.43
C GLU A 203 -12.21 15.33 15.27
N ARG A 204 -12.21 14.01 15.51
CA ARG A 204 -12.16 13.00 14.44
C ARG A 204 -13.54 12.72 13.85
N LYS A 205 -13.60 12.59 12.53
CA LYS A 205 -14.84 12.36 11.79
C LYS A 205 -14.66 11.15 10.88
N PRO A 206 -14.83 9.93 11.41
CA PRO A 206 -14.73 8.74 10.60
C PRO A 206 -15.67 8.82 9.40
N ALA A 207 -15.16 8.45 8.24
CA ALA A 207 -15.91 8.49 6.99
C ALA A 207 -15.88 7.12 6.34
N ILE A 208 -17.06 6.66 5.90
CA ILE A 208 -17.24 5.37 5.24
C ILE A 208 -17.32 5.63 3.74
N HIS A 209 -16.41 5.03 2.99
CA HIS A 209 -16.29 5.17 1.54
C HIS A 209 -16.64 3.82 0.88
N PRO A 210 -17.91 3.60 0.50
CA PRO A 210 -18.29 2.39 -0.20
C PRO A 210 -17.68 2.34 -1.60
N LYS A 211 -17.24 1.14 -2.00
CA LYS A 211 -16.76 0.80 -3.34
C LYS A 211 -17.64 -0.32 -3.85
N LEU A 212 -18.62 0.04 -4.68
CA LEU A 212 -19.55 -0.93 -5.22
C LEU A 212 -18.87 -1.79 -6.28
N HIS A 213 -18.97 -3.10 -6.08
CA HIS A 213 -18.66 -4.12 -7.07
C HIS A 213 -19.88 -5.04 -7.18
N GLU A 214 -20.09 -5.66 -8.35
CA GLU A 214 -21.26 -6.53 -8.58
C GLU A 214 -21.21 -7.80 -7.71
N ASP A 215 -20.01 -8.32 -7.44
CA ASP A 215 -19.82 -9.62 -6.80
C ASP A 215 -19.52 -9.55 -5.30
N HIS A 216 -19.05 -8.41 -4.80
CA HIS A 216 -18.64 -8.26 -3.41
C HIS A 216 -18.91 -6.84 -2.90
N LEU A 217 -19.08 -6.73 -1.58
CA LEU A 217 -19.18 -5.44 -0.91
C LEU A 217 -17.80 -5.04 -0.42
N ARG A 218 -17.29 -3.89 -0.88
CA ARG A 218 -16.08 -3.29 -0.33
C ARG A 218 -16.36 -1.90 0.22
N PHE A 219 -15.79 -1.57 1.37
CA PHE A 219 -15.79 -0.19 1.87
C PHE A 219 -14.53 0.10 2.69
N GLU A 220 -14.14 1.37 2.71
CA GLU A 220 -13.05 1.86 3.56
C GLU A 220 -13.62 2.75 4.66
N VAL A 221 -13.07 2.65 5.86
CA VAL A 221 -13.38 3.54 6.98
C VAL A 221 -12.13 4.33 7.31
N SER A 222 -12.14 5.62 7.00
CA SER A 222 -11.01 6.52 7.20
C SER A 222 -11.18 7.38 8.44
N ASP A 223 -10.09 7.95 8.93
CA ASP A 223 -10.06 8.85 10.08
C ASP A 223 -10.55 8.21 11.39
N LEU A 224 -10.30 6.91 11.53
CA LEU A 224 -10.48 6.20 12.78
C LEU A 224 -9.33 6.55 13.75
N CYS A 225 -9.56 6.27 15.03
CA CYS A 225 -8.56 6.40 16.07
C CYS A 225 -8.88 5.42 17.20
N ARG A 226 -7.86 4.75 17.73
CA ARG A 226 -8.01 3.74 18.79
C ARG A 226 -9.06 2.68 18.48
N GLU A 227 -9.25 2.36 17.20
CA GLU A 227 -10.23 1.35 16.78
C GLU A 227 -9.58 -0.03 16.80
N VAL A 228 -8.37 -0.14 16.22
CA VAL A 228 -7.48 -1.30 16.32
C VAL A 228 -6.39 -1.04 17.34
N VAL A 229 -5.67 0.08 17.24
CA VAL A 229 -4.53 0.37 18.11
C VAL A 229 -4.99 1.12 19.36
N LYS A 230 -5.52 0.37 20.34
CA LYS A 230 -6.15 0.92 21.55
C LYS A 230 -5.20 1.78 22.38
N GLU A 231 -3.93 1.35 22.46
CA GLU A 231 -2.90 1.95 23.32
C GLU A 231 -1.92 2.84 22.55
N ALA A 232 -2.33 3.43 21.42
CA ALA A 232 -1.51 4.43 20.74
C ALA A 232 -1.28 5.65 21.65
N GLU A 233 -0.20 5.61 22.45
CA GLU A 233 0.13 6.69 23.36
C GLU A 233 0.45 7.95 22.57
N ASN A 234 -0.08 9.09 23.04
CA ASN A 234 0.41 10.38 22.57
C ASN A 234 1.91 10.46 22.87
N PRO A 235 2.75 10.86 21.90
CA PRO A 235 4.17 11.05 22.13
C PRO A 235 4.42 11.89 23.37
N THR A 236 5.47 11.61 24.14
CA THR A 236 5.76 12.23 25.44
C THR A 236 5.76 13.77 25.38
N ILE A 237 6.16 14.33 24.24
CA ILE A 237 6.11 15.76 23.94
C ILE A 237 4.68 16.31 23.95
N CYS A 238 3.70 15.58 23.41
CA CYS A 238 2.31 16.01 23.46
C CYS A 238 1.76 16.00 24.90
N ARG A 239 2.15 15.01 25.72
CA ARG A 239 1.80 14.99 27.15
C ARG A 239 2.32 16.24 27.88
N TRP A 240 3.56 16.65 27.57
CA TRP A 240 4.15 17.89 28.08
C TRP A 240 3.47 19.15 27.53
N LEU A 241 3.14 19.21 26.25
CA LEU A 241 2.43 20.34 25.65
C LEU A 241 1.02 20.53 26.22
N ARG A 242 0.30 19.44 26.52
CA ARG A 242 -0.99 19.51 27.24
C ARG A 242 -0.85 20.12 28.63
N SER A 243 0.23 19.82 29.35
CA SER A 243 0.49 20.46 30.66
C SER A 243 0.74 21.97 30.56
N LEU A 244 1.07 22.47 29.38
CA LEU A 244 1.23 23.90 29.07
C LEU A 244 -0.03 24.54 28.46
N GLY A 245 -1.15 23.81 28.40
CA GLY A 245 -2.43 24.30 27.88
C GLY A 245 -2.60 24.17 26.36
N TYR A 246 -1.68 23.51 25.65
CA TYR A 246 -1.83 23.25 24.22
C TYR A 246 -2.68 21.99 23.96
N ASN A 247 -3.68 22.11 23.08
CA ASN A 247 -4.49 20.97 22.64
C ASN A 247 -3.73 20.20 21.55
N CYS A 248 -3.00 19.15 21.93
CA CYS A 248 -2.42 18.20 20.99
C CYS A 248 -3.13 16.85 21.11
N ASP A 249 -3.57 16.30 19.99
CA ASP A 249 -4.02 14.92 19.86
C ASP A 249 -3.30 14.30 18.67
N TRP A 250 -2.13 13.73 18.95
CA TRP A 250 -1.29 13.06 17.97
C TRP A 250 -1.56 11.56 17.93
N THR A 251 -2.71 11.12 18.45
CA THR A 251 -3.19 9.74 18.32
C THR A 251 -3.20 9.35 16.84
N THR A 252 -2.64 8.17 16.55
CA THR A 252 -2.50 7.65 15.18
C THR A 252 -3.86 7.64 14.46
N ARG A 253 -3.83 7.96 13.17
CA ARG A 253 -5.01 7.85 12.31
C ARG A 253 -5.09 6.43 11.80
N GLU A 254 -6.24 5.82 11.86
CA GLU A 254 -6.45 4.47 11.36
C GLU A 254 -7.32 4.52 10.10
N LEU A 255 -7.03 3.61 9.17
CA LEU A 255 -7.80 3.36 7.96
C LEU A 255 -8.03 1.86 7.85
N LEU A 256 -9.29 1.44 7.91
CA LEU A 256 -9.67 0.04 7.75
C LEU A 256 -10.33 -0.18 6.40
N SER A 257 -10.00 -1.27 5.72
CA SER A 257 -10.67 -1.70 4.49
C SER A 257 -11.35 -3.03 4.73
N PHE A 258 -12.63 -3.11 4.40
CA PHE A 258 -13.43 -4.32 4.53
C PHE A 258 -13.85 -4.78 3.14
N THR A 259 -13.70 -6.07 2.87
CA THR A 259 -14.25 -6.73 1.68
C THR A 259 -15.06 -7.94 2.13
N PHE A 260 -16.30 -8.04 1.65
CA PHE A 260 -17.21 -9.14 1.95
C PHE A 260 -17.62 -9.85 0.67
N VAL A 261 -17.36 -11.15 0.61
CA VAL A 261 -17.86 -12.03 -0.43
C VAL A 261 -19.01 -12.87 0.15
N TYR A 262 -20.15 -12.85 -0.53
CA TYR A 262 -21.32 -13.63 -0.13
C TYR A 262 -21.30 -15.01 -0.79
N LEU A 263 -21.28 -16.06 0.03
CA LEU A 263 -21.25 -17.45 -0.40
C LEU A 263 -22.57 -18.12 0.02
N PRO A 264 -23.52 -18.36 -0.92
CA PRO A 264 -24.76 -19.04 -0.58
C PRO A 264 -24.49 -20.50 -0.18
N THR A 265 -25.22 -21.00 0.82
CA THR A 265 -25.16 -22.40 1.23
C THR A 265 -26.58 -23.01 1.23
N THR A 266 -26.68 -24.34 1.33
CA THR A 266 -27.97 -25.04 1.39
C THR A 266 -28.81 -24.63 2.61
N ASP A 267 -28.14 -24.27 3.69
CA ASP A 267 -28.74 -23.98 4.98
C ASP A 267 -28.51 -22.53 5.41
N GLY A 268 -28.28 -21.60 4.48
CA GLY A 268 -28.07 -20.18 4.81
C GLY A 268 -27.02 -19.54 3.90
N PHE A 269 -26.04 -18.90 4.52
CA PHE A 269 -24.92 -18.29 3.81
C PHE A 269 -23.67 -18.18 4.69
N THR A 270 -22.53 -18.04 4.03
CA THR A 270 -21.26 -17.69 4.65
C THR A 270 -20.78 -16.37 4.06
N LEU A 271 -20.34 -15.46 4.90
CA LEU A 271 -19.59 -14.27 4.46
C LEU A 271 -18.11 -14.54 4.62
N HIS A 272 -17.36 -14.39 3.55
CA HIS A 272 -15.91 -14.30 3.61
C HIS A 272 -15.54 -12.82 3.76
N LEU A 273 -15.08 -12.46 4.96
CA LEU A 273 -14.56 -11.15 5.32
C LEU A 273 -13.05 -11.14 5.09
N VAL A 274 -12.59 -10.15 4.36
CA VAL A 274 -11.19 -9.71 4.30
C VAL A 274 -11.10 -8.34 4.96
N LEU A 275 -10.25 -8.22 5.98
CA LEU A 275 -9.94 -6.96 6.64
C LEU A 275 -8.47 -6.59 6.42
N ASP A 276 -8.26 -5.33 6.02
CA ASP A 276 -6.94 -4.68 6.00
C ASP A 276 -6.93 -3.48 6.96
N GLY A 277 -5.78 -3.23 7.59
CA GLY A 277 -5.58 -2.09 8.46
C GLY A 277 -4.37 -1.25 8.08
N ARG A 278 -4.46 0.08 8.23
CA ARG A 278 -3.35 1.00 8.04
C ARG A 278 -3.32 2.09 9.10
N VAL A 279 -2.12 2.51 9.50
CA VAL A 279 -1.88 3.60 10.44
C VAL A 279 -1.21 4.79 9.76
N GLY A 280 -1.67 6.00 10.05
CA GLY A 280 -1.13 7.26 9.57
C GLY A 280 -0.74 8.17 10.73
N SER A 281 0.15 9.11 10.45
CA SER A 281 0.60 10.07 11.47
C SER A 281 -0.57 10.88 12.04
N GLY A 282 -0.69 10.88 13.38
CA GLY A 282 -1.64 11.73 14.10
C GLY A 282 -1.26 13.22 14.13
N TYR A 283 -0.02 13.56 13.77
CA TYR A 283 0.48 14.94 13.77
C TYR A 283 -0.26 15.83 12.77
N TYR A 284 -0.67 15.27 11.63
CA TYR A 284 -1.35 16.01 10.58
C TYR A 284 -2.88 15.93 10.72
N LYS A 285 -3.57 17.05 10.44
CA LYS A 285 -5.05 17.13 10.41
C LYS A 285 -5.68 16.24 9.34
N THR A 286 -4.93 15.88 8.31
CA THR A 286 -5.33 14.96 7.25
C THR A 286 -4.12 14.16 6.81
N VAL A 287 -4.26 12.85 6.70
CA VAL A 287 -3.24 11.97 6.13
C VAL A 287 -3.65 11.65 4.70
N LYS A 288 -2.82 12.02 3.72
CA LYS A 288 -3.03 11.59 2.33
C LYS A 288 -2.88 10.07 2.25
N ARG A 289 -3.47 9.43 1.24
CA ARG A 289 -3.45 7.96 1.10
C ARG A 289 -2.05 7.33 1.17
N ALA A 290 -1.03 8.03 0.68
CA ALA A 290 0.38 7.61 0.73
C ALA A 290 1.07 7.80 2.10
N GLY A 291 0.44 8.51 3.04
CA GLY A 291 0.96 8.72 4.40
C GLY A 291 0.48 7.68 5.42
N TYR A 292 -0.22 6.65 4.95
CA TYR A 292 -0.65 5.51 5.74
C TYR A 292 0.36 4.36 5.53
N MET A 293 0.84 3.80 6.63
CA MET A 293 1.68 2.61 6.71
C MET A 293 0.83 1.40 7.05
N ASP A 294 1.28 0.22 6.68
CA ASP A 294 0.56 -1.03 6.93
C ASP A 294 0.55 -1.41 8.42
N MET A 295 -0.60 -1.82 8.93
CA MET A 295 -0.71 -2.35 10.31
C MET A 295 -0.07 -3.73 10.45
N ASP A 296 0.07 -4.51 9.37
CA ASP A 296 0.67 -5.85 9.45
C ASP A 296 2.15 -5.86 9.85
N LEU A 297 2.83 -4.70 9.78
CA LEU A 297 4.23 -4.57 10.18
C LEU A 297 4.36 -4.44 11.70
N ASP A 298 3.65 -3.48 12.29
CA ASP A 298 3.85 -3.07 13.68
C ASP A 298 2.69 -3.44 14.61
N PHE A 299 1.51 -3.74 14.06
CA PHE A 299 0.24 -3.94 14.79
C PHE A 299 -0.52 -5.20 14.31
N LYS A 300 0.23 -6.23 13.90
CA LYS A 300 -0.34 -7.44 13.31
C LYS A 300 -1.27 -8.18 14.28
N GLU A 301 -0.87 -8.29 15.55
CA GLU A 301 -1.63 -9.02 16.57
C GLU A 301 -2.94 -8.29 16.88
N GLU A 302 -2.90 -6.97 17.07
CA GLU A 302 -4.07 -6.14 17.31
C GLU A 302 -5.05 -6.19 16.13
N LEU A 303 -4.54 -6.20 14.89
CA LEU A 303 -5.37 -6.30 13.70
C LEU A 303 -6.04 -7.68 13.57
N GLU A 304 -5.34 -8.76 13.93
CA GLU A 304 -5.93 -10.12 14.00
C GLU A 304 -7.03 -10.21 15.07
N GLU A 305 -6.75 -9.75 16.29
CA GLU A 305 -7.73 -9.74 17.38
C GLU A 305 -8.97 -8.91 17.00
N TYR A 306 -8.75 -7.77 16.35
CA TYR A 306 -9.83 -6.94 15.85
C TYR A 306 -10.64 -7.64 14.76
N ALA A 307 -9.99 -8.38 13.84
CA ALA A 307 -10.66 -9.17 12.81
C ALA A 307 -11.59 -10.25 13.43
N ASP A 308 -11.13 -10.92 14.49
CA ASP A 308 -11.95 -11.86 15.25
C ASP A 308 -13.14 -11.18 15.91
N GLN A 309 -12.90 -10.09 16.65
CA GLN A 309 -13.94 -9.35 17.33
C GLN A 309 -15.01 -8.84 16.35
N ILE A 310 -14.61 -8.22 15.24
CA ILE A 310 -15.55 -7.62 14.29
C ILE A 310 -16.38 -8.68 13.59
N SER A 311 -15.82 -9.85 13.31
CA SER A 311 -16.54 -10.97 12.71
C SER A 311 -17.69 -11.45 13.61
N LEU A 312 -17.46 -11.51 14.92
CA LEU A 312 -18.48 -11.87 15.92
C LEU A 312 -19.55 -10.79 16.06
N GLU A 313 -19.15 -9.51 16.06
CA GLU A 313 -20.08 -8.39 16.12
C GLU A 313 -21.01 -8.34 14.91
N ILE A 314 -20.47 -8.55 13.71
CA ILE A 314 -21.24 -8.63 12.46
C ILE A 314 -22.19 -9.81 12.51
N LYS A 315 -21.72 -11.01 12.89
CA LYS A 315 -22.59 -12.18 13.05
C LYS A 315 -23.77 -11.87 13.96
N LYS A 316 -23.49 -11.32 15.14
CA LYS A 316 -24.50 -10.92 16.12
C LYS A 316 -25.42 -9.84 15.59
N PHE A 317 -24.96 -8.95 14.70
CA PHE A 317 -25.81 -7.93 14.09
C PHE A 317 -26.79 -8.55 13.07
N LEU A 318 -26.30 -9.44 12.21
CA LEU A 318 -27.09 -10.11 11.16
C LEU A 318 -28.15 -11.07 11.70
N THR A 319 -27.95 -11.60 12.92
CA THR A 319 -28.83 -12.61 13.53
C THR A 319 -29.77 -12.07 14.62
N ARG A 320 -29.76 -10.75 14.86
CA ARG A 320 -30.72 -10.07 15.75
C ARG A 320 -32.15 -10.19 15.23
#